data_AF-A0A183AGE2-F1
#
_entry.id   AF-A0A183AGE2-F1
#
_cell.length_a   1.000
_cell.length_b   1.000
_cell.length_c   1.000
_cell.angle_alpha   90.00
_cell.angle_beta   90.00
_cell.angle_gamma   90.00
#
_symmetry.space_group_name_H-M   'P 1'
#
loop_
_entity.id
_entity.type
_entity.pdbx_description
1 polymer ?
#
loop_
_entity_poly.entity_id
_entity_poly.type
_entity_poly.pdbx_seq_one_letter_code
_entity_poly.pdbx_strand_id
1 'polypeptide(L)' 'LRLMETLELLILELDGVELQGHEQLRSMRRAAVVEIQHLIQMLESQTQRPGLNAVKKPQTNTTNGP' A
#
# COMPACT_ATOMS: atom_id res chain seq x y z
N LEU A 1 -4.46 9.07 0.36
CA LEU A 1 -5.81 8.45 0.47
C LEU A 1 -6.23 7.76 -0.84
N ARG A 2 -6.12 8.41 -2.01
CA ARG A 2 -6.56 7.86 -3.32
C ARG A 2 -6.07 6.45 -3.69
N LEU A 3 -4.86 6.04 -3.28
CA LEU A 3 -4.31 4.72 -3.62
C LEU A 3 -4.99 3.57 -2.86
N MET A 4 -5.28 3.73 -1.56
CA MET A 4 -5.94 2.67 -0.77
C MET A 4 -7.36 2.42 -1.29
N GLU A 5 -8.11 3.50 -1.56
CA GLU A 5 -9.44 3.42 -2.19
C GLU A 5 -9.38 2.67 -3.54
N THR A 6 -8.33 2.91 -4.33
CA THR A 6 -8.15 2.23 -5.62
C THR A 6 -7.87 0.74 -5.43
N LEU A 7 -7.08 0.36 -4.42
CA LEU A 7 -6.80 -1.05 -4.10
C LEU A 7 -8.06 -1.77 -3.59
N GLU A 8 -8.88 -1.11 -2.77
CA GLU A 8 -10.17 -1.65 -2.31
C GLU A 8 -11.14 -1.87 -3.47
N LEU A 9 -11.21 -0.94 -4.43
CA LEU A 9 -12.02 -1.11 -5.65
C LEU A 9 -11.58 -2.33 -6.48
N LEU A 10 -10.27 -2.57 -6.62
CA LEU A 10 -9.76 -3.74 -7.34
C LEU A 10 -10.16 -5.07 -6.67
N ILE A 11 -10.27 -5.11 -5.33
CA ILE A 11 -10.79 -6.29 -4.62
C ILE A 11 -12.25 -6.54 -5.01
N LEU A 12 -13.08 -5.49 -5.05
CA LEU A 12 -14.49 -5.60 -5.44
C LEU A 12 -14.64 -6.07 -6.89
N GLU A 13 -13.80 -5.57 -7.80
CA GLU A 13 -13.76 -6.02 -9.20
C GLU A 13 -13.37 -7.52 -9.30
N LEU A 14 -12.39 -7.96 -8.51
CA LEU A 14 -11.98 -9.37 -8.45
C LEU A 14 -13.09 -10.27 -7.89
N ASP A 15 -13.84 -9.81 -6.89
CA ASP A 15 -14.97 -10.54 -6.32
C ASP A 15 -16.14 -10.70 -7.32
N GLY A 16 -16.27 -9.76 -8.26
CA GLY A 16 -17.23 -9.83 -9.37
C GLY A 16 -16.87 -10.83 -10.48
N VAL A 17 -15.66 -11.41 -10.47
CA VAL A 17 -15.24 -12.39 -11.50
C VAL A 17 -16.01 -13.69 -11.32
N GLU A 18 -16.65 -14.17 -12.39
CA GLU A 18 -17.32 -15.47 -12.43
C GLU A 18 -16.32 -16.63 -12.45
N LEU A 19 -16.52 -17.63 -11.58
CA LEU A 19 -15.54 -18.71 -11.33
C LEU A 19 -16.09 -20.13 -11.53
N GLN A 20 -17.29 -20.25 -12.11
CA GLN A 20 -17.95 -21.54 -12.25
C GLN A 20 -17.09 -22.49 -13.08
N GLY A 21 -16.81 -23.69 -12.55
CA GLY A 21 -15.98 -24.69 -13.22
C GLY A 21 -14.48 -24.40 -13.31
N HIS A 22 -14.01 -23.18 -13.02
CA HIS A 22 -12.61 -22.78 -13.22
C HIS A 22 -11.80 -22.73 -11.91
N GLU A 23 -11.27 -23.87 -11.45
CA GLU A 23 -10.47 -23.95 -10.22
C GLU A 23 -9.20 -23.10 -10.24
N GLN A 24 -8.49 -23.11 -11.38
CA GLN A 24 -7.31 -22.27 -11.56
C GLN A 24 -7.66 -20.78 -11.43
N LEU A 25 -8.79 -20.35 -12.02
CA LEU A 25 -9.24 -18.96 -11.92
C LEU A 25 -9.61 -18.58 -10.48
N ARG A 26 -10.22 -19.51 -9.71
CA ARG A 26 -10.45 -19.32 -8.27
C ARG A 26 -9.16 -19.10 -7.50
N SER A 27 -8.13 -19.89 -7.80
CA SER A 27 -6.82 -19.77 -7.17
C SER A 27 -6.15 -18.45 -7.53
N MET A 28 -6.19 -18.05 -8.80
CA MET A 28 -5.62 -16.77 -9.27
C MET A 28 -6.31 -15.57 -8.63
N ARG A 29 -7.66 -15.57 -8.56
CA ARG A 29 -8.42 -14.52 -7.87
C ARG A 29 -8.01 -14.41 -6.40
N ARG A 30 -7.94 -15.54 -5.69
CA ARG A 30 -7.50 -15.55 -4.27
C ARG A 30 -6.10 -14.99 -4.11
N ALA A 31 -5.16 -15.40 -4.96
CA ALA A 31 -3.79 -14.90 -4.93
C ALA A 31 -3.73 -13.38 -5.15
N ALA A 32 -4.48 -12.86 -6.12
CA ALA A 32 -4.56 -11.43 -6.40
C ALA A 32 -5.15 -10.64 -5.23
N VAL A 33 -6.24 -11.12 -4.62
CA VAL A 33 -6.84 -10.47 -3.44
C VAL A 33 -5.85 -10.43 -2.26
N VAL A 34 -5.14 -11.52 -1.99
CA VAL A 34 -4.12 -11.58 -0.92
C VAL A 34 -3.00 -10.58 -1.16
N GLU A 35 -2.53 -10.45 -2.40
CA GLU A 35 -1.47 -9.50 -2.75
C GLU A 35 -1.93 -8.04 -2.54
N ILE A 36 -3.15 -7.72 -2.97
CA ILE A 36 -3.73 -6.37 -2.78
C ILE A 36 -3.91 -6.06 -1.29
N GLN A 37 -4.36 -7.04 -0.49
CA GLN A 37 -4.49 -6.88 0.96
C GLN A 37 -3.13 -6.62 1.63
N HIS A 38 -2.05 -7.29 1.21
CA HIS A 38 -0.71 -7.00 1.71
C HIS A 38 -0.27 -5.57 1.35
N LEU A 39 -0.56 -5.09 0.14
CA LEU A 39 -0.24 -3.70 -0.26
C LEU A 39 -0.97 -2.68 0.60
N ILE A 40 -2.25 -2.91 0.91
CA ILE A 40 -3.03 -2.05 1.82
C ILE A 40 -2.37 -2.01 3.21
N GLN A 41 -2.05 -3.17 3.79
CA GLN A 41 -1.38 -3.25 5.09
C GLN A 41 -0.03 -2.51 5.10
N MET A 42 0.75 -2.62 4.03
CA MET A 42 2.00 -1.88 3.88
C MET A 42 1.77 -0.36 3.89
N LEU A 43 0.79 0.14 3.13
CA LEU A 43 0.46 1.57 3.07
C LEU A 43 -0.05 2.10 4.42
N GLU A 44 -0.88 1.33 5.11
CA GLU A 44 -1.34 1.65 6.46
C GLU A 44 -0.18 1.71 7.46
N SER A 45 0.74 0.75 7.39
CA SER A 45 1.91 0.70 8.28
C SER A 45 2.87 1.88 8.07
N GLN A 46 3.02 2.36 6.83
CA GLN A 46 3.80 3.56 6.53
C GLN A 46 3.12 4.83 7.03
N THR A 47 1.79 4.88 6.94
CA THR A 47 0.98 6.00 7.44
C THR A 47 1.03 6.10 8.97
N GLN A 48 1.11 4.96 9.67
CA GLN A 48 1.21 4.86 11.12
C GLN A 48 2.62 5.06 11.68
N ARG A 49 3.65 5.22 10.83
CA ARG A 49 5.03 5.52 11.24
C ARG A 49 5.32 7.02 11.10
N PRO A 50 5.01 7.86 12.09
CA PRO A 50 5.44 9.25 12.09
C PRO A 50 6.96 9.29 12.23
N GLY A 51 7.71 9.44 11.13
CA GLY A 51 9.16 9.60 11.23
C GLY A 51 9.99 9.56 9.94
N LEU A 52 9.54 8.95 8.84
CA LEU A 52 10.37 8.87 7.62
C LEU A 52 10.20 10.02 6.62
N ASN A 53 9.17 10.86 6.77
CA ASN A 53 8.94 11.99 5.87
C ASN A 53 9.65 13.29 6.31
N ALA A 54 10.35 13.26 7.44
CA ALA A 54 11.19 14.38 7.88
C ALA A 54 12.53 14.33 7.12
N VAL A 55 12.51 14.82 5.88
CA VAL A 55 13.73 15.20 5.15
C VAL A 55 14.59 16.04 6.09
N LYS A 56 15.77 15.50 6.43
CA LYS A 56 16.79 16.16 7.25
C LYS A 56 17.10 17.51 6.62
N LYS A 57 16.74 18.62 7.30
CA LYS A 57 17.34 19.92 6.98
C LYS A 57 18.84 19.81 7.28
N PRO A 58 19.73 20.21 6.36
CA PRO A 58 21.15 20.28 6.67
C PRO A 58 21.33 21.23 7.86
N GLN A 59 21.94 20.75 8.95
CA GLN A 59 22.33 21.60 10.04
C GLN A 59 23.42 22.54 9.53
N THR A 60 23.07 23.79 9.25
CA THR A 60 24.04 24.86 9.06
C THR A 60 24.61 25.17 10.43
N ASN A 61 25.75 24.56 10.75
CA ASN A 61 26.58 24.96 11.88
C ASN A 61 27.19 26.34 11.58
N THR A 62 26.42 27.40 11.83
CA THR A 62 26.98 28.74 11.96
C THR A 62 27.76 28.79 13.27
N THR A 63 29.06 28.53 13.21
CA THR A 63 29.99 28.95 14.26
C THR A 63 30.37 30.39 13.96
N ASN A 64 29.77 31.33 14.70
CA ASN A 64 30.17 32.74 14.70
C ASN A 64 31.15 32.99 15.85
N GLY A 65 32.40 33.32 15.48
CA GLY A 65 33.30 34.28 16.16
C GLY A 65 33.92 33.89 17.50
N PRO A 66 34.94 34.64 17.97
CA PRO A 66 35.47 35.91 17.43
C PRO A 66 36.65 35.77 16.45
#